data_AF-A0A7V4JKV9-F1
#
_entry.id   AF-A0A7V4JKV9-F1
#
_cell.length_a   1.000
_cell.length_b   1.000
_cell.length_c   1.000
_cell.angle_alpha   90.00
_cell.angle_beta   90.00
_cell.angle_gamma   90.00
#
_symmetry.space_group_name_H-M   'P 1'
#
loop_
_entity.id
_entity.type
_entity.pdbx_description
1 polymer ?
#
loop_
_entity_poly.entity_id
_entity_poly.type
_entity_poly.pdbx_seq_one_letter_code
_entity_poly.pdbx_strand_id
1 'polypeptide(L)'
;MNKVTKARKYNSPKLQELLDEVTPLEMEQTKNKMQLAARIEDFMRAKGWNKSQFAEKVGKNPSEITKWLSGTQNFTVDVLTEIASTLGVELTALFGKQQVQVIYRKEIVVKSVPVSTSIKLTTPYEHEIDVFKTCFTSQGVKSAYSQLYQA
;
A
#
# COMPACT_ATOMS: atom_id res chain seq x y z
N MET A 1 2.16 -21.51 -28.73
CA MET A 1 1.72 -20.14 -28.37
C MET A 1 0.75 -20.24 -27.20
N ASN A 2 1.11 -19.75 -26.01
CA ASN A 2 0.26 -19.91 -24.83
C ASN A 2 -0.68 -18.70 -24.71
N LYS A 3 -1.98 -18.90 -24.93
CA LYS A 3 -3.00 -17.88 -24.69
C LYS A 3 -3.25 -17.76 -23.19
N VAL A 4 -2.77 -16.68 -22.56
CA VAL A 4 -3.10 -16.37 -21.17
C VAL A 4 -4.56 -15.90 -21.11
N THR A 5 -5.46 -16.78 -20.69
CA THR A 5 -6.89 -16.47 -20.55
C THR A 5 -7.12 -15.58 -19.33
N LYS A 6 -7.17 -14.27 -19.55
CA LYS A 6 -7.48 -13.27 -18.52
C LYS A 6 -8.85 -13.57 -17.90
N ALA A 7 -8.90 -13.66 -16.58
CA ALA A 7 -10.14 -13.90 -15.85
C ALA A 7 -11.20 -12.84 -16.18
N ARG A 8 -12.45 -13.27 -16.41
CA ARG A 8 -13.59 -12.37 -16.60
C ARG A 8 -13.82 -11.61 -15.30
N LYS A 9 -13.76 -10.28 -15.34
CA LYS A 9 -14.30 -9.45 -14.26
C LYS A 9 -15.82 -9.60 -14.27
N TYR A 10 -16.40 -10.00 -13.14
CA TYR A 10 -17.83 -10.16 -12.95
C TYR A 10 -18.25 -9.33 -11.73
N ASN A 11 -19.10 -8.35 -11.97
CA ASN A 11 -19.72 -7.53 -10.94
C ASN A 11 -21.20 -7.91 -10.91
N SER A 12 -21.70 -8.36 -9.75
CA SER A 12 -23.11 -8.71 -9.55
C SER A 12 -23.77 -7.63 -8.69
N PRO A 13 -24.93 -7.07 -9.08
CA PRO A 13 -25.65 -6.10 -8.24
C PRO A 13 -25.92 -6.64 -6.82
N LYS A 14 -26.22 -7.94 -6.71
CA LYS A 14 -26.50 -8.62 -5.41
C LYS A 14 -25.24 -8.89 -4.59
N LEU A 15 -24.06 -8.88 -5.21
CA LEU A 15 -22.79 -8.88 -4.46
C LEU A 15 -22.39 -7.46 -4.05
N GLN A 16 -22.79 -6.44 -4.81
CA GLN A 16 -22.58 -5.05 -4.45
C GLN A 16 -23.44 -4.69 -3.23
N GLU A 17 -24.74 -5.02 -3.28
CA GLU A 17 -25.72 -4.90 -2.17
C GLU A 17 -25.18 -5.48 -0.85
N LEU A 18 -24.72 -6.73 -0.84
CA LEU A 18 -24.14 -7.41 0.34
C LEU A 18 -22.77 -6.85 0.80
N LEU A 19 -22.08 -6.07 -0.03
CA LEU A 19 -20.83 -5.38 0.35
C LEU A 19 -21.10 -3.98 0.88
N ASP A 20 -22.12 -3.30 0.33
CA ASP A 20 -22.55 -1.97 0.74
C ASP A 20 -23.32 -2.02 2.09
N GLU A 21 -23.84 -3.18 2.50
CA GLU A 21 -24.36 -3.46 3.86
C GLU A 21 -23.27 -3.36 4.96
N VAL A 22 -22.00 -3.66 4.65
CA VAL A 22 -20.92 -3.73 5.64
C VAL A 22 -20.25 -2.38 5.79
N THR A 23 -20.16 -1.83 7.01
CA THR A 23 -19.53 -0.52 7.18
C THR A 23 -18.02 -0.58 6.90
N PRO A 24 -17.41 0.49 6.37
CA PRO A 24 -15.96 0.55 6.17
C PRO A 24 -15.15 0.30 7.45
N LEU A 25 -15.73 0.64 8.62
CA LEU A 25 -15.13 0.38 9.92
C LEU A 25 -15.10 -1.12 10.26
N GLU A 26 -16.18 -1.86 10.05
CA GLU A 26 -16.23 -3.31 10.29
C GLU A 26 -15.32 -4.08 9.32
N MET A 27 -15.20 -3.59 8.08
CA MET A 27 -14.24 -4.14 7.10
C MET A 27 -12.79 -3.96 7.57
N GLU A 28 -12.40 -2.77 8.04
CA GLU A 28 -11.06 -2.54 8.61
C GLU A 28 -10.83 -3.31 9.91
N GLN A 29 -11.81 -3.41 10.80
CA GLN A 29 -11.72 -4.25 12.02
C GLN A 29 -11.52 -5.74 11.67
N THR A 30 -12.25 -6.25 10.68
CA THR A 30 -12.16 -7.65 10.24
C THR A 30 -10.81 -7.93 9.58
N LYS A 31 -10.36 -7.03 8.69
CA LYS A 31 -9.02 -7.04 8.08
C LYS A 31 -7.92 -7.07 9.14
N ASN A 32 -7.99 -6.22 10.17
CA ASN A 32 -7.01 -6.19 11.26
C ASN A 32 -6.99 -7.50 12.06
N LYS A 33 -8.16 -8.08 12.38
CA LYS A 33 -8.26 -9.40 13.03
C LYS A 33 -7.67 -10.52 12.17
N MET A 34 -7.95 -10.53 10.87
CA MET A 34 -7.39 -11.52 9.93
C MET A 34 -5.86 -11.38 9.77
N GLN A 35 -5.33 -10.15 9.74
CA GLN A 35 -3.88 -9.91 9.70
C GLN A 35 -3.18 -10.42 10.97
N LEU A 36 -3.76 -10.15 12.14
CA LEU A 36 -3.24 -10.63 13.43
C LEU A 36 -3.30 -12.16 13.53
N ALA A 37 -4.41 -12.76 13.09
CA ALA A 37 -4.60 -14.21 13.00
C ALA A 37 -3.54 -14.88 12.09
N ALA A 38 -3.34 -14.36 10.88
CA ALA A 38 -2.32 -14.85 9.96
C ALA A 38 -0.90 -14.69 10.53
N ARG A 39 -0.63 -13.59 11.22
CA ARG A 39 0.66 -13.32 11.86
C ARG A 39 0.97 -14.28 13.02
N ILE A 40 -0.04 -14.68 13.79
CA ILE A 40 0.07 -15.74 14.80
C ILE A 40 0.32 -17.10 14.12
N GLU A 41 -0.36 -17.38 13.00
CA GLU A 41 -0.13 -18.62 12.24
C GLU A 41 1.29 -18.70 11.63
N ASP A 42 1.85 -17.59 11.14
CA ASP A 42 3.25 -17.49 10.69
C ASP A 42 4.22 -17.93 11.79
N PHE A 43 4.10 -17.36 13.00
CA PHE A 43 4.99 -17.69 14.13
C PHE A 43 4.80 -19.13 14.61
N MET A 44 3.55 -19.63 14.63
CA MET A 44 3.24 -21.02 14.95
C MET A 44 3.90 -21.98 13.95
N ARG A 45 3.81 -21.68 12.63
CA ARG A 45 4.47 -22.44 11.55
C ARG A 45 6.00 -22.35 11.63
N ALA A 46 6.56 -21.19 11.97
CA ALA A 46 8.00 -21.00 12.16
C ALA A 46 8.57 -21.85 13.33
N LYS A 47 7.76 -22.17 14.35
CA LYS A 47 8.08 -23.14 15.40
C LYS A 47 7.78 -24.60 15.03
N GLY A 48 7.23 -24.87 13.86
CA GLY A 48 6.78 -26.21 13.46
C GLY A 48 5.56 -26.72 14.22
N TRP A 49 4.78 -25.85 14.86
CA TRP A 49 3.62 -26.22 15.68
C TRP A 49 2.35 -26.35 14.82
N ASN A 50 1.52 -27.36 15.13
CA ASN A 50 0.16 -27.46 14.61
C ASN A 50 -0.86 -26.77 15.55
N LYS A 51 -2.11 -26.59 15.08
CA LYS A 51 -3.16 -25.84 15.81
C LYS A 51 -3.55 -26.49 17.15
N SER A 52 -3.47 -27.81 17.28
CA SER A 52 -3.73 -28.53 18.53
C SER A 52 -2.59 -28.35 19.53
N GLN A 53 -1.34 -28.52 19.08
CA GLN A 53 -0.15 -28.26 19.89
C GLN A 53 -0.10 -26.81 20.38
N PHE A 54 -0.51 -25.86 19.54
CA PHE A 54 -0.62 -24.46 19.95
C PHE A 54 -1.71 -24.25 21.00
N ALA A 55 -2.89 -24.88 20.86
CA ALA A 55 -3.94 -24.87 21.88
C ALA A 55 -3.45 -25.43 23.23
N GLU A 56 -2.74 -26.57 23.20
CA GLU A 56 -2.10 -27.18 24.38
C GLU A 56 -1.04 -26.26 25.02
N LYS A 57 -0.25 -25.54 24.22
CA LYS A 57 0.80 -24.63 24.72
C LYS A 57 0.25 -23.33 25.31
N VAL A 58 -0.84 -22.79 24.76
CA VAL A 58 -1.51 -21.58 25.30
C VAL A 58 -2.50 -21.93 26.43
N GLY A 59 -2.88 -23.21 26.57
CA GLY A 59 -3.82 -23.67 27.59
C GLY A 59 -5.27 -23.24 27.31
N LYS A 60 -5.67 -23.19 26.02
CA LYS A 60 -7.01 -22.76 25.57
C LYS A 60 -7.69 -23.84 24.73
N ASN A 61 -9.00 -23.73 24.52
CA ASN A 61 -9.71 -24.74 23.75
C ASN A 61 -9.31 -24.69 22.26
N PRO A 62 -9.08 -25.83 21.57
CA PRO A 62 -8.79 -25.85 20.12
C PRO A 62 -9.86 -25.13 19.27
N SER A 63 -11.11 -25.11 19.73
CA SER A 63 -12.22 -24.36 19.13
C SER A 63 -12.09 -22.84 19.23
N GLU A 64 -11.46 -22.32 20.30
CA GLU A 64 -11.16 -20.88 20.45
C GLU A 64 -9.98 -20.50 19.56
N ILE A 65 -8.90 -21.28 19.59
CA ILE A 65 -7.77 -21.13 18.67
C ILE A 65 -8.24 -21.09 17.21
N THR A 66 -9.19 -21.95 16.83
CA THR A 66 -9.73 -22.00 15.47
C THR A 66 -10.53 -20.73 15.11
N LYS A 67 -11.34 -20.19 16.04
CA LYS A 67 -12.11 -18.94 15.85
C LYS A 67 -11.24 -17.67 15.84
N TRP A 68 -10.12 -17.70 16.55
CA TRP A 68 -9.10 -16.66 16.50
C TRP A 68 -8.32 -16.72 15.19
N LEU A 69 -7.85 -17.90 14.78
CA LEU A 69 -7.12 -18.09 13.52
C LEU A 69 -7.99 -17.90 12.26
N SER A 70 -9.32 -17.90 12.37
CA SER A 70 -10.23 -17.47 11.29
C SER A 70 -10.53 -15.97 11.28
N GLY A 71 -10.02 -15.18 12.25
CA GLY A 71 -10.30 -13.75 12.39
C GLY A 71 -11.74 -13.41 12.81
N THR A 72 -12.59 -14.43 13.06
CA THR A 72 -14.01 -14.26 13.37
C THR A 72 -14.20 -13.70 14.78
N GLN A 73 -13.45 -14.23 15.75
CA GLN A 73 -13.52 -13.81 17.16
C GLN A 73 -12.53 -12.69 17.46
N ASN A 74 -12.92 -11.76 18.34
CA ASN A 74 -12.05 -10.69 18.82
C ASN A 74 -10.98 -11.23 19.77
N PHE A 75 -9.81 -10.58 19.79
CA PHE A 75 -8.72 -10.85 20.72
C PHE A 75 -8.74 -9.82 21.87
N THR A 76 -8.44 -10.24 23.10
CA THR A 76 -8.11 -9.32 24.21
C THR A 76 -6.59 -9.12 24.30
N VAL A 77 -6.15 -8.04 24.93
CA VAL A 77 -4.71 -7.75 25.11
C VAL A 77 -4.05 -8.84 25.96
N ASP A 78 -4.77 -9.40 26.94
CA ASP A 78 -4.29 -10.47 27.82
C ASP A 78 -4.02 -11.75 27.02
N VAL A 79 -4.97 -12.17 26.18
CA VAL A 79 -4.81 -13.32 25.27
C VAL A 79 -3.66 -13.12 24.29
N LEU A 80 -3.49 -11.91 23.75
CA LEU A 80 -2.34 -11.62 22.88
C LEU A 80 -1.00 -11.65 23.64
N THR A 81 -1.01 -11.33 24.94
CA THR A 81 0.17 -11.42 25.81
C THR A 81 0.50 -12.88 26.16
N GLU A 82 -0.50 -13.71 26.46
CA GLU A 82 -0.34 -15.18 26.60
C GLU A 82 0.23 -15.81 25.32
N ILE A 83 -0.31 -15.42 24.16
CA ILE A 83 0.13 -15.89 22.83
C ILE A 83 1.55 -15.41 22.52
N ALA A 84 1.87 -14.14 22.75
CA ALA A 84 3.22 -13.61 22.55
C ALA A 84 4.25 -14.33 23.44
N SER A 85 3.93 -14.53 24.73
CA SER A 85 4.76 -15.24 25.70
C SER A 85 5.05 -16.69 25.31
N THR A 86 4.02 -17.45 24.92
CA THR A 86 4.18 -18.85 24.47
C THR A 86 4.87 -18.97 23.11
N LEU A 87 4.65 -18.00 22.20
CA LEU A 87 5.43 -17.85 20.97
C LEU A 87 6.86 -17.34 21.25
N GLY A 88 7.19 -16.86 22.45
CA GLY A 88 8.52 -16.33 22.79
C GLY A 88 8.89 -15.12 21.95
N VAL A 89 7.91 -14.28 21.61
CA VAL A 89 8.08 -13.05 20.82
C VAL A 89 7.54 -11.86 21.59
N GLU A 90 8.00 -10.67 21.24
CA GLU A 90 7.43 -9.43 21.78
C GLU A 90 6.01 -9.20 21.24
N LEU A 91 5.12 -8.60 22.03
CA LEU A 91 3.73 -8.31 21.63
C LEU A 91 3.67 -7.44 20.36
N THR A 92 4.59 -6.50 20.18
CA THR A 92 4.65 -5.66 18.97
C THR A 92 4.96 -6.47 17.69
N ALA A 93 5.64 -7.61 17.80
CA ALA A 93 5.96 -8.46 16.64
C ALA A 93 4.70 -9.12 16.01
N LEU A 94 3.61 -9.23 16.78
CA LEU A 94 2.29 -9.66 16.29
C LEU A 94 1.59 -8.59 15.43
N PHE A 95 1.96 -7.31 15.60
CA PHE A 95 1.46 -6.17 14.81
C PHE A 95 2.47 -5.67 13.76
N GLY A 96 3.71 -6.17 13.82
CA GLY A 96 4.78 -5.80 12.89
C GLY A 96 4.46 -6.20 11.45
N LYS A 97 4.61 -5.25 10.53
CA LYS A 97 4.45 -5.48 9.08
C LYS A 97 5.39 -6.61 8.61
N GLN A 98 4.85 -7.57 7.87
CA GLN A 98 5.64 -8.66 7.28
C GLN A 98 6.65 -8.05 6.27
N GLN A 99 7.93 -8.13 6.59
CA GLN A 99 9.02 -7.57 5.79
C GLN A 99 9.11 -8.32 4.45
N VAL A 100 8.62 -7.72 3.36
CA VAL A 100 8.70 -8.32 2.02
C VAL A 100 10.16 -8.29 1.56
N GLN A 101 10.83 -9.44 1.62
CA GLN A 101 12.22 -9.55 1.18
C GLN A 101 12.30 -9.39 -0.34
N VAL A 102 13.02 -8.36 -0.81
CA VAL A 102 13.21 -8.10 -2.24
C VAL A 102 14.29 -9.05 -2.77
N ILE A 103 13.86 -10.24 -3.21
CA ILE A 103 14.74 -11.30 -3.74
C ILE A 103 15.56 -10.81 -4.95
N TYR A 104 14.99 -9.91 -5.75
CA TYR A 104 15.66 -9.33 -6.92
C TYR A 104 15.16 -7.91 -7.22
N ARG A 105 16.10 -6.96 -7.39
CA ARG A 105 15.86 -5.59 -7.88
C ARG A 105 16.60 -5.43 -9.21
N LYS A 106 15.90 -4.98 -10.24
CA LYS A 106 16.49 -4.62 -11.54
C LYS A 106 16.25 -3.15 -11.83
N GLU A 107 17.32 -2.44 -12.18
CA GLU A 107 17.26 -1.05 -12.57
C GLU A 107 17.28 -0.94 -14.10
N ILE A 108 16.39 -0.12 -14.66
CA ILE A 108 16.23 0.05 -16.11
C ILE A 108 16.58 1.49 -16.46
N VAL A 109 17.85 1.72 -16.81
CA VAL A 109 18.35 3.03 -17.21
C VAL A 109 17.96 3.31 -18.66
N VAL A 110 16.84 4.01 -18.86
CA VAL A 110 16.42 4.47 -20.19
C VAL A 110 17.20 5.73 -20.55
N LYS A 111 18.12 5.63 -21.53
CA LYS A 111 18.83 6.79 -22.08
C LYS A 111 17.97 7.47 -23.15
N SER A 112 17.17 8.45 -22.78
CA SER A 112 16.55 9.37 -23.73
C SER A 112 17.57 10.40 -24.22
N VAL A 113 17.71 10.55 -25.54
CA VAL A 113 18.41 11.69 -26.14
C VAL A 113 17.37 12.81 -26.29
N PRO A 114 17.64 14.05 -25.82
CA PRO A 114 16.72 15.16 -26.00
C PRO A 114 16.73 15.61 -27.47
N VAL A 115 15.79 15.09 -28.25
CA VAL A 115 15.53 15.58 -29.60
C VAL A 115 14.83 16.93 -29.49
N SER A 116 15.56 18.00 -29.78
CA SER A 116 15.02 19.36 -29.88
C SER A 116 14.17 19.49 -31.16
N THR A 117 12.88 19.13 -31.07
CA THR A 117 11.94 19.30 -32.18
C THR A 117 11.82 20.77 -32.54
N SER A 118 12.38 21.17 -33.68
CA SER A 118 12.29 22.54 -34.18
C SER A 118 10.85 22.84 -34.62
N ILE A 119 10.13 23.57 -33.77
CA ILE A 119 8.77 24.03 -34.06
C ILE A 119 8.84 25.02 -35.23
N LYS A 120 8.48 24.57 -36.44
CA LYS A 120 8.37 25.44 -37.60
C LYS A 120 7.13 26.33 -37.45
N LEU A 121 7.34 27.54 -36.93
CA LEU A 121 6.33 28.59 -36.90
C LEU A 121 6.06 29.12 -38.32
N THR A 122 5.14 28.49 -39.04
CA THR A 122 4.64 28.97 -40.34
C THR A 122 3.50 29.97 -40.13
N THR A 123 3.83 31.12 -39.53
CA THR A 123 2.95 32.30 -39.51
C THR A 123 3.32 33.21 -40.68
N PRO A 124 2.44 33.43 -41.67
CA PRO A 124 2.68 34.45 -42.69
C PRO A 124 2.67 35.83 -42.02
N TYR A 125 3.68 36.64 -42.31
CA TYR A 125 3.82 38.01 -41.83
C TYR A 125 3.98 38.95 -43.03
N GLU A 126 3.09 39.93 -43.15
CA GLU A 126 3.15 40.99 -44.15
C GLU A 126 3.52 42.33 -43.49
N HIS A 127 4.20 43.18 -44.27
CA HIS A 127 4.53 44.60 -44.03
C HIS A 127 3.33 45.45 -43.54
N GLU A 128 3.42 46.69 -42.98
CA GLU A 128 4.40 47.53 -42.23
C GLU A 128 3.62 48.86 -41.88
N ILE A 129 4.03 49.96 -41.23
CA ILE A 129 5.30 50.55 -40.75
C ILE A 129 5.02 51.40 -39.48
N ASP A 130 5.91 51.36 -38.49
CA ASP A 130 6.46 52.52 -37.71
C ASP A 130 7.31 51.97 -36.54
N VAL A 131 8.56 52.38 -36.25
CA VAL A 131 9.22 53.71 -36.17
C VAL A 131 8.97 54.43 -34.83
N PHE A 132 10.02 54.42 -33.99
CA PHE A 132 10.23 55.15 -32.72
C PHE A 132 9.42 54.81 -31.46
N LYS A 133 10.17 54.42 -30.41
CA LYS A 133 9.86 54.48 -28.96
C LYS A 133 8.79 53.46 -28.48
N THR A 134 9.00 52.73 -27.39
CA THR A 134 9.68 53.10 -26.14
C THR A 134 10.52 51.96 -25.55
N CYS A 135 11.60 52.30 -24.85
CA CYS A 135 12.30 51.34 -23.98
C CYS A 135 11.59 51.25 -22.64
N PHE A 136 10.90 50.15 -22.36
CA PHE A 136 10.36 49.86 -21.02
C PHE A 136 11.34 49.01 -20.21
N THR A 137 12.25 49.68 -19.51
CA THR A 137 13.01 49.07 -18.41
C THR A 137 12.10 48.92 -17.18
N SER A 138 11.58 47.72 -16.93
CA SER A 138 11.06 47.37 -15.60
C SER A 138 12.22 46.92 -14.71
N GLN A 139 12.56 47.73 -13.72
CA GLN A 139 13.48 47.31 -12.65
C GLN A 139 12.82 46.22 -11.80
N GLY A 140 13.64 45.35 -11.20
CA GLY A 140 13.18 44.06 -10.70
C GLY A 140 12.21 44.11 -9.52
N VAL A 141 11.14 43.31 -9.59
CA VAL A 141 10.29 42.93 -8.46
C VAL A 141 10.56 41.45 -8.15
N LYS A 142 11.05 41.16 -6.94
CA LYS A 142 11.26 39.78 -6.48
C LYS A 142 9.91 39.13 -6.15
N SER A 143 9.53 38.07 -6.86
CA SER A 143 8.36 37.24 -6.49
C SER A 143 8.76 36.21 -5.43
N ALA A 144 7.93 36.03 -4.40
CA ALA A 144 8.37 35.64 -3.06
C ALA A 144 8.30 34.12 -2.73
N TYR A 145 8.37 33.23 -3.72
CA TYR A 145 8.11 31.78 -3.53
C TYR A 145 9.31 30.84 -3.69
N SER A 146 10.55 31.35 -3.71
CA SER A 146 11.77 30.56 -3.95
C SER A 146 12.53 30.10 -2.70
N GLN A 147 11.95 30.17 -1.49
CA GLN A 147 12.70 30.05 -0.22
C GLN A 147 12.13 29.05 0.83
N LEU A 148 11.43 27.98 0.43
CA LEU A 148 11.00 26.91 1.37
C LEU A 148 11.33 25.48 0.91
N TYR A 149 12.42 25.31 0.14
CA TYR A 149 13.04 24.00 -0.10
C TYR A 149 14.57 24.12 -0.19
N GLN A 150 15.25 24.18 0.96
CA GLN A 150 16.69 23.88 1.05
C GLN A 150 17.12 23.58 2.49
N ALA A 151 17.79 22.42 2.65
CA ALA A 151 18.50 21.93 3.84
C ALA A 151 17.73 21.96 5.18
#